data_AF-A0A8S4QTH3-F1
#
_entry.id   AF-A0A8S4QTH3-F1
#
_cell.length_a   1.000
_cell.length_b   1.000
_cell.length_c   1.000
_cell.angle_alpha   90.00
_cell.angle_beta   90.00
_cell.angle_gamma   90.00
#
_symmetry.space_group_name_H-M   'P 1'
#
loop_
_entity.id
_entity.type
_entity.pdbx_description
1 polymer ?
#
loop_
_entity_poly.entity_id
_entity_poly.type
_entity_poly.pdbx_seq_one_letter_code
_entity_poly.pdbx_strand_id
1 'polypeptide(L)'
;MKSFIEYSANTDFPIENLPYGVFTSPKNAQKHIGVAIGDWILDLNVISHLFSGPLLKDKQHVFKDDKLNAFMGLTKAHWIEARNTLQKLLDTSNNKLKNDNDLRQKAFVKQTEATMHVPAHIGDYTDFYSSIHHATNVGIMFRSKEDALMPNWKYLPVGYHGRSSSVIISGTPITRPLGQTLPVEGKYYQV
;
A
#
# COMPACT_ATOMS: atom_id res chain seq x y z
N MET A 1 3.72 11.96 -20.48
CA MET A 1 2.35 11.40 -20.50
C MET A 1 1.46 12.42 -19.80
N LYS A 2 0.20 12.61 -20.19
CA LYS A 2 -0.67 13.59 -19.53
C LYS A 2 -2.02 12.95 -19.28
N SER A 3 -2.52 13.02 -18.04
CA SER A 3 -3.84 12.49 -17.74
C SER A 3 -4.96 13.43 -18.15
N PHE A 4 -6.13 12.89 -18.52
CA PHE A 4 -7.35 13.69 -18.64
C PHE A 4 -7.98 14.01 -17.27
N ILE A 5 -7.56 13.33 -16.20
CA ILE A 5 -7.86 13.75 -14.82
C ILE A 5 -6.87 14.84 -14.46
N GLU A 6 -7.39 16.02 -14.14
CA GLU A 6 -6.57 17.13 -13.69
C GLU A 6 -6.17 16.95 -12.23
N TYR A 7 -4.94 17.34 -11.90
CA TYR A 7 -4.40 17.29 -10.56
C TYR A 7 -3.33 18.37 -10.36
N SER A 8 -3.13 18.75 -9.10
CA SER A 8 -2.08 19.69 -8.66
C SER A 8 -0.68 19.16 -9.01
N ALA A 9 0.27 20.06 -9.32
CA ALA A 9 1.67 19.69 -9.53
C ALA A 9 2.34 19.07 -8.30
N ASN A 10 1.80 19.31 -7.11
CA ASN A 10 2.31 18.79 -5.84
C ASN A 10 1.52 17.56 -5.34
N THR A 11 0.70 16.94 -6.19
CA THR A 11 -0.04 15.73 -5.79
C THR A 11 0.92 14.56 -5.60
N ASP A 12 0.63 13.70 -4.61
CA ASP A 12 1.30 12.41 -4.48
C ASP A 12 0.85 11.42 -5.57
N PHE A 13 -0.26 11.67 -6.25
CA PHE A 13 -0.90 10.73 -7.17
C PHE A 13 -0.93 11.20 -8.63
N PRO A 14 0.21 11.57 -9.25
CA PRO A 14 0.23 11.86 -10.67
C PRO A 14 0.11 10.57 -11.49
N ILE A 15 -0.09 10.66 -12.80
CA ILE A 15 -0.18 9.49 -13.70
C ILE A 15 1.10 8.63 -13.71
N GLU A 16 2.22 9.20 -13.24
CA GLU A 16 3.47 8.50 -13.03
C GLU A 16 3.47 7.63 -11.76
N ASN A 17 2.58 7.85 -10.78
CA ASN A 17 2.52 7.02 -9.57
C ASN A 17 1.59 5.82 -9.76
N LEU A 18 0.27 6.04 -9.84
CA LEU A 18 -0.77 5.01 -9.95
C LEU A 18 -0.66 3.89 -8.89
N PRO A 19 -0.68 4.20 -7.58
CA PRO A 19 -0.60 3.21 -6.52
C PRO A 19 -1.94 2.46 -6.38
N TYR A 20 -1.85 1.20 -5.98
CA TYR A 20 -3.02 0.34 -5.76
C TYR A 20 -3.44 0.39 -4.28
N GLY A 21 -4.75 0.37 -4.04
CA GLY A 21 -5.32 0.29 -2.70
C GLY A 21 -6.62 -0.49 -2.68
N VAL A 22 -7.10 -0.79 -1.47
CA VAL A 22 -8.42 -1.37 -1.23
C VAL A 22 -9.29 -0.33 -0.56
N PHE A 23 -10.49 -0.12 -1.07
CA PHE A 23 -11.41 0.88 -0.55
C PHE A 23 -12.87 0.40 -0.58
N THR A 24 -13.72 1.09 0.17
CA THR A 24 -15.18 1.09 0.06
C THR A 24 -15.65 2.52 -0.21
N SER A 25 -16.84 2.68 -0.77
CA SER A 25 -17.43 4.00 -1.05
C SER A 25 -18.95 3.98 -0.92
N PRO A 26 -19.63 5.14 -0.90
CA PRO A 26 -21.09 5.21 -0.97
C PRO A 26 -21.69 4.49 -2.19
N LYS A 27 -20.93 4.38 -3.29
CA LYS A 27 -21.34 3.68 -4.51
C LYS A 27 -21.22 2.16 -4.39
N ASN A 28 -20.28 1.68 -3.57
CA ASN A 28 -20.01 0.26 -3.37
C ASN A 28 -19.49 -0.01 -1.96
N ALA A 29 -20.35 -0.60 -1.14
CA ALA A 29 -20.04 -0.96 0.25
C ALA A 29 -19.15 -2.20 0.39
N GLN A 30 -18.96 -2.99 -0.68
CA GLN A 30 -18.03 -4.11 -0.69
C GLN A 30 -16.61 -3.59 -0.90
N LYS A 31 -15.62 -4.20 -0.23
CA LYS A 31 -14.21 -3.87 -0.44
C LYS A 31 -13.80 -4.28 -1.85
N HIS A 32 -13.09 -3.39 -2.55
CA HIS A 32 -12.61 -3.62 -3.90
C HIS A 32 -11.33 -2.81 -4.16
N ILE A 33 -10.67 -3.13 -5.27
CA ILE A 33 -9.36 -2.57 -5.62
C ILE A 33 -9.55 -1.29 -6.43
N GLY A 34 -8.78 -0.27 -6.08
CA GLY A 34 -8.70 0.99 -6.80
C GLY A 34 -7.28 1.46 -7.04
N VAL A 35 -7.14 2.42 -7.95
CA VAL A 35 -5.88 3.12 -8.24
C VAL A 35 -6.05 4.61 -8.02
N ALA A 36 -5.16 5.22 -7.25
CA ALA A 36 -5.22 6.66 -7.00
C ALA A 36 -4.71 7.47 -8.21
N ILE A 37 -5.40 8.56 -8.54
CA ILE A 37 -5.04 9.53 -9.58
C ILE A 37 -5.61 10.91 -9.23
N GLY A 38 -4.73 11.88 -8.96
CA GLY A 38 -5.13 13.17 -8.39
C GLY A 38 -5.89 12.98 -7.07
N ASP A 39 -7.05 13.63 -6.96
CA ASP A 39 -7.96 13.49 -5.80
C ASP A 39 -9.00 12.36 -5.98
N TRP A 40 -8.80 11.50 -6.98
CA TRP A 40 -9.73 10.44 -7.35
C TRP A 40 -9.12 9.07 -7.13
N ILE A 41 -10.01 8.09 -7.05
CA ILE A 41 -9.72 6.66 -7.11
C ILE A 41 -10.45 6.12 -8.34
N LEU A 42 -9.70 5.45 -9.22
CA LEU A 42 -10.23 4.65 -10.32
C LEU A 42 -10.55 3.25 -9.81
N ASP A 43 -11.83 2.89 -9.79
CA ASP A 43 -12.35 1.59 -9.38
C ASP A 43 -12.03 0.51 -10.43
N LEU A 44 -11.12 -0.40 -10.09
CA LEU A 44 -10.70 -1.47 -11.00
C LEU A 44 -11.75 -2.59 -11.13
N ASN A 45 -12.67 -2.73 -10.17
CA ASN A 45 -13.77 -3.67 -10.28
C ASN A 45 -14.65 -3.28 -11.48
N VAL A 46 -15.00 -1.99 -11.57
CA VAL A 46 -15.82 -1.42 -12.64
C VAL A 46 -15.16 -1.54 -14.01
N ILE A 47 -13.87 -1.23 -14.10
CA ILE A 47 -13.15 -1.22 -15.40
C ILE A 47 -12.37 -2.51 -15.70
N SER A 48 -12.52 -3.56 -14.90
CA SER A 48 -11.78 -4.84 -15.03
C SER A 48 -11.84 -5.42 -16.46
N HIS A 49 -12.99 -5.28 -17.13
CA HIS A 49 -13.20 -5.72 -18.51
C HIS A 49 -12.32 -5.00 -19.55
N LEU A 50 -11.75 -3.83 -19.22
CA LEU A 50 -10.84 -3.08 -20.10
C LEU A 50 -9.41 -3.63 -20.10
N PHE A 51 -9.06 -4.51 -19.16
CA PHE A 51 -7.79 -5.23 -19.13
C PHE A 51 -7.84 -6.43 -20.08
N SER A 52 -7.90 -6.13 -21.38
CA SER A 52 -8.07 -7.12 -22.47
C SER A 52 -6.73 -7.56 -23.08
N GLY A 53 -5.61 -7.31 -22.39
CA GLY A 53 -4.28 -7.70 -22.85
C GLY A 53 -4.07 -9.22 -22.77
N PRO A 54 -3.04 -9.75 -23.45
CA PRO A 54 -2.80 -11.18 -23.55
C PRO A 54 -2.62 -11.86 -22.19
N LEU A 55 -2.10 -11.17 -21.17
CA LEU A 55 -1.87 -11.74 -19.85
C LEU A 55 -3.07 -11.58 -18.91
N LEU A 56 -3.78 -10.45 -18.98
CA LEU A 56 -4.84 -10.12 -18.01
C LEU A 56 -6.25 -10.49 -18.47
N LYS A 57 -6.50 -10.72 -19.77
CA LYS A 57 -7.86 -10.99 -20.29
C LYS A 57 -8.58 -12.12 -19.54
N ASP A 58 -7.85 -13.18 -19.16
CA ASP A 58 -8.41 -14.35 -18.46
C ASP A 58 -8.21 -14.27 -16.94
N LYS A 59 -7.63 -13.17 -16.44
CA LYS A 59 -7.32 -12.91 -15.02
C LYS A 59 -7.98 -11.65 -14.48
N GLN A 60 -8.95 -11.07 -15.19
CA GLN A 60 -9.64 -9.83 -14.79
C GLN A 60 -10.35 -9.92 -13.43
N HIS A 61 -10.69 -11.14 -12.99
CA HIS A 61 -11.34 -11.38 -11.70
C HIS A 61 -10.52 -10.87 -10.50
N VAL A 62 -9.17 -10.84 -10.60
CA VAL A 62 -8.31 -10.39 -9.49
C VAL A 62 -8.53 -8.93 -9.11
N PHE A 63 -9.11 -8.11 -9.99
CA PHE A 63 -9.44 -6.71 -9.71
C PHE A 63 -10.76 -6.55 -8.94
N LYS A 64 -11.51 -7.64 -8.76
CA LYS A 64 -12.80 -7.66 -8.05
C LYS A 64 -12.69 -8.17 -6.61
N ASP A 65 -11.49 -8.62 -6.22
CA ASP A 65 -11.23 -9.15 -4.89
C ASP A 65 -11.21 -8.04 -3.81
N ASP A 66 -11.39 -8.45 -2.57
CA ASP A 66 -11.42 -7.57 -1.40
C ASP A 66 -10.01 -7.23 -0.87
N LYS A 67 -8.96 -7.80 -1.47
CA LYS A 67 -7.53 -7.64 -1.18
C LYS A 67 -6.69 -7.77 -2.45
N LEU A 68 -5.49 -7.17 -2.43
CA LEU A 68 -4.54 -7.23 -3.55
C LEU A 68 -3.84 -8.60 -3.72
N ASN A 69 -4.01 -9.56 -2.80
CA ASN A 69 -3.23 -10.80 -2.77
C ASN A 69 -3.27 -11.59 -4.09
N ALA A 70 -4.44 -11.75 -4.72
CA ALA A 70 -4.53 -12.49 -5.98
C ALA A 70 -3.79 -11.78 -7.13
N PHE A 71 -3.89 -10.45 -7.19
CA PHE A 71 -3.15 -9.63 -8.15
C PHE A 71 -1.63 -9.63 -7.88
N MET A 72 -1.23 -9.54 -6.61
CA MET A 72 0.17 -9.68 -6.17
C MET A 72 0.72 -11.08 -6.41
N GLY A 73 -0.13 -12.11 -6.44
CA GLY A 73 0.25 -13.49 -6.78
C GLY A 73 0.50 -13.72 -8.28
N LEU A 74 0.14 -12.75 -9.13
CA LEU A 74 0.53 -12.78 -10.55
C LEU A 74 2.00 -12.42 -10.73
N THR A 75 2.48 -12.44 -11.97
CA THR A 75 3.88 -12.14 -12.28
C THR A 75 4.10 -10.66 -12.58
N LYS A 76 5.35 -10.21 -12.50
CA LYS A 76 5.78 -8.86 -12.92
C LYS A 76 5.27 -8.45 -14.31
N ALA A 77 5.18 -9.39 -15.25
CA ALA A 77 4.65 -9.11 -16.59
C ALA A 77 3.17 -8.70 -16.57
N HIS A 78 2.35 -9.30 -15.70
CA HIS A 78 0.96 -8.92 -15.49
C HIS A 78 0.85 -7.52 -14.88
N TRP A 79 1.72 -7.19 -13.91
CA TRP A 79 1.72 -5.86 -13.28
C TRP A 79 2.12 -4.76 -14.27
N ILE A 80 3.10 -5.04 -15.14
CA ILE A 80 3.49 -4.12 -16.22
C ILE A 80 2.34 -3.95 -17.22
N GLU A 81 1.67 -5.05 -17.61
CA GLU A 81 0.49 -4.97 -18.50
C GLU A 81 -0.63 -4.15 -17.86
N ALA A 82 -0.92 -4.35 -16.57
CA ALA A 82 -1.93 -3.59 -15.83
C ALA A 82 -1.57 -2.10 -15.80
N ARG A 83 -0.32 -1.77 -15.43
CA ARG A 83 0.16 -0.39 -15.39
C ARG A 83 0.10 0.29 -16.74
N ASN A 84 0.56 -0.37 -17.81
CA ASN A 84 0.49 0.16 -19.16
C ASN A 84 -0.96 0.36 -19.62
N THR A 85 -1.86 -0.53 -19.24
CA THR A 85 -3.30 -0.39 -19.53
C THR A 85 -3.88 0.82 -18.82
N LEU A 86 -3.61 0.99 -17.52
CA LEU A 86 -4.06 2.14 -16.73
C LEU A 86 -3.53 3.46 -17.30
N GLN A 87 -2.23 3.52 -17.58
CA GLN A 87 -1.59 4.68 -18.20
C GLN A 87 -2.24 5.04 -19.54
N LYS A 88 -2.48 4.05 -20.41
CA LYS A 88 -3.19 4.26 -21.68
C LYS A 88 -4.61 4.73 -21.46
N LEU A 89 -5.36 4.14 -20.53
CA LEU A 89 -6.75 4.50 -20.27
C LEU A 89 -6.87 5.92 -19.72
N LEU A 90 -5.91 6.35 -18.90
CA LEU A 90 -5.90 7.66 -18.23
C LEU A 90 -5.28 8.78 -19.08
N ASP A 91 -4.57 8.47 -20.17
CA ASP A 91 -3.90 9.46 -21.02
C ASP A 91 -4.91 10.32 -21.82
N THR A 92 -4.61 11.60 -21.96
CA THR A 92 -5.43 12.59 -22.69
C THR A 92 -5.73 12.23 -24.14
N SER A 93 -4.85 11.46 -24.79
CA SER A 93 -4.99 11.01 -26.18
C SER A 93 -5.91 9.79 -26.35
N ASN A 94 -6.28 9.12 -25.26
CA ASN A 94 -7.14 7.94 -25.30
C ASN A 94 -8.59 8.29 -24.96
N ASN A 95 -9.49 8.02 -25.90
CA ASN A 95 -10.90 8.34 -25.75
C ASN A 95 -11.73 7.24 -25.08
N LYS A 96 -11.18 6.02 -24.89
CA LYS A 96 -11.94 4.84 -24.45
C LYS A 96 -12.60 5.03 -23.09
N LEU A 97 -11.85 5.52 -22.11
CA LEU A 97 -12.41 5.88 -20.80
C LEU A 97 -12.82 7.35 -20.78
N LYS A 98 -12.03 8.25 -21.37
CA LYS A 98 -12.26 9.71 -21.34
C LYS A 98 -13.64 10.14 -21.86
N ASN A 99 -14.13 9.54 -22.95
CA ASN A 99 -15.39 9.94 -23.60
C ASN A 99 -16.60 9.09 -23.20
N ASP A 100 -16.40 8.05 -22.39
CA ASP A 100 -17.50 7.23 -21.85
C ASP A 100 -17.97 7.83 -20.52
N ASN A 101 -18.90 8.78 -20.60
CA ASN A 101 -19.40 9.50 -19.43
C ASN A 101 -20.06 8.57 -18.40
N ASP A 102 -20.83 7.60 -18.86
CA ASP A 102 -21.52 6.64 -18.00
C ASP A 102 -20.53 5.76 -17.24
N LEU A 103 -19.51 5.25 -17.94
CA LEU A 103 -18.45 4.46 -17.31
C LEU A 103 -17.63 5.31 -16.35
N ARG A 104 -17.26 6.54 -16.72
CA ARG A 104 -16.49 7.45 -15.83
C ARG A 104 -17.25 7.76 -14.56
N GLN A 105 -18.54 8.06 -14.66
CA GLN A 105 -19.36 8.35 -13.49
C GLN A 105 -19.40 7.18 -12.51
N LYS A 106 -19.37 5.93 -13.02
CA LYS A 106 -19.32 4.70 -12.21
C LYS A 106 -17.92 4.40 -11.69
N ALA A 107 -16.89 4.60 -12.51
CA ALA A 107 -15.53 4.14 -12.27
C ALA A 107 -14.71 5.08 -11.38
N PHE A 108 -15.06 6.37 -11.26
CA PHE A 108 -14.33 7.31 -10.42
C PHE A 108 -15.07 7.62 -9.12
N VAL A 109 -14.31 7.60 -8.02
CA VAL A 109 -14.75 7.98 -6.67
C VAL A 109 -13.81 9.03 -6.13
N LYS A 110 -14.33 10.07 -5.46
CA LYS A 110 -13.48 11.06 -4.78
C LYS A 110 -12.78 10.39 -3.59
N GLN A 111 -11.49 10.65 -3.39
CA GLN A 111 -10.76 10.11 -2.23
C GLN A 111 -11.41 10.50 -0.90
N THR A 112 -12.00 11.70 -0.82
CA THR A 112 -12.73 12.19 0.37
C THR A 112 -14.01 11.41 0.68
N GLU A 113 -14.55 10.65 -0.27
CA GLU A 113 -15.74 9.80 -0.09
C GLU A 113 -15.37 8.34 0.14
N ALA A 114 -14.09 7.98 -0.02
CA ALA A 114 -13.62 6.62 0.11
C ALA A 114 -13.17 6.33 1.54
N THR A 115 -13.43 5.10 2.00
CA THR A 115 -12.81 4.55 3.21
C THR A 115 -11.76 3.53 2.80
N MET A 116 -10.50 3.77 3.16
CA MET A 116 -9.38 2.89 2.84
C MET A 116 -9.28 1.71 3.82
N HIS A 117 -8.80 0.57 3.32
CA HIS A 117 -8.60 -0.65 4.11
C HIS A 117 -7.17 -1.17 3.96
N VAL A 118 -6.75 -2.07 4.86
CA VAL A 118 -5.48 -2.78 4.73
C VAL A 118 -5.43 -3.47 3.35
N PRO A 119 -4.39 -3.20 2.53
CA PRO A 119 -4.42 -3.51 1.10
C PRO A 119 -4.26 -5.00 0.77
N ALA A 120 -3.69 -5.78 1.68
CA ALA A 120 -3.46 -7.21 1.52
C ALA A 120 -3.73 -7.96 2.83
N HIS A 121 -4.09 -9.22 2.73
CA HIS A 121 -3.96 -10.17 3.81
C HIS A 121 -2.46 -10.44 4.05
N ILE A 122 -1.97 -10.09 5.23
CA ILE A 122 -0.56 -10.22 5.62
C ILE A 122 -0.43 -11.53 6.38
N GLY A 123 0.17 -12.54 5.74
CA GLY A 123 0.47 -13.82 6.40
C GLY A 123 1.57 -13.62 7.44
N ASP A 124 2.77 -13.27 6.97
CA ASP A 124 3.93 -12.97 7.80
C ASP A 124 4.38 -11.53 7.64
N TYR A 125 4.86 -10.95 8.74
CA TYR A 125 5.47 -9.63 8.79
C TYR A 125 6.90 -9.77 9.34
N THR A 126 7.88 -9.23 8.62
CA THR A 126 9.28 -9.16 9.04
C THR A 126 9.70 -7.72 9.15
N ASP A 127 10.32 -7.37 10.27
CA ASP A 127 10.92 -6.05 10.46
C ASP A 127 12.45 -6.16 10.42
N PHE A 128 13.08 -5.26 9.69
CA PHE A 128 14.53 -5.26 9.45
C PHE A 128 15.20 -4.12 10.23
N TYR A 129 16.46 -4.34 10.59
CA TYR A 129 17.27 -3.42 11.37
C TYR A 129 18.38 -2.77 10.53
N SER A 130 18.07 -2.36 9.30
CA SER A 130 19.07 -2.05 8.26
C SER A 130 19.52 -0.58 8.16
N SER A 131 19.06 0.30 9.06
CA SER A 131 19.56 1.69 9.11
C SER A 131 20.80 1.77 9.99
N ILE A 132 21.96 2.06 9.39
CA ILE A 132 23.24 2.11 10.11
C ILE A 132 23.25 3.18 11.21
N HIS A 133 22.67 4.34 10.95
CA HIS A 133 22.60 5.41 11.93
C HIS A 133 21.65 5.05 13.07
N HIS A 134 20.50 4.44 12.76
CA HIS A 134 19.59 3.93 13.79
C HIS A 134 20.28 2.89 14.68
N ALA A 135 20.94 1.90 14.07
CA ALA A 135 21.67 0.85 14.77
C ALA A 135 22.81 1.39 15.64
N THR A 136 23.59 2.33 15.10
CA THR A 136 24.70 2.97 15.82
C THR A 136 24.18 3.78 17.01
N ASN A 137 23.14 4.59 16.83
CA ASN A 137 22.58 5.42 17.90
C ASN A 137 22.04 4.57 19.05
N VAL A 138 21.30 3.50 18.75
CA VAL A 138 20.84 2.54 19.77
C VAL A 138 22.03 1.87 20.45
N GLY A 139 23.02 1.43 19.67
CA GLY A 139 24.22 0.81 20.20
C GLY A 139 25.00 1.68 21.18
N ILE A 140 25.15 2.97 20.89
CA ILE A 140 25.81 3.94 21.79
C ILE A 140 25.07 4.02 23.13
N MET A 141 23.74 4.09 23.13
CA MET A 141 22.95 4.20 24.36
C MET A 141 23.05 2.95 25.25
N PHE A 142 23.23 1.77 24.64
CA PHE A 142 23.28 0.49 25.37
C PHE A 142 24.71 0.00 25.67
N ARG A 143 25.71 0.44 24.92
CA ARG A 143 27.10 -0.02 25.01
C ARG A 143 28.05 1.19 25.09
N SER A 144 28.73 1.48 23.98
CA SER A 144 29.74 2.54 23.87
C SER A 144 29.77 3.06 22.44
N LYS A 145 30.54 4.12 22.20
CA LYS A 145 30.73 4.68 20.86
C LYS A 145 31.60 3.78 19.99
N GLU A 146 32.55 3.10 20.60
CA GLU A 146 33.53 2.21 19.99
C GLU A 146 32.89 0.88 19.57
N ASP A 147 31.98 0.35 20.40
CA ASP A 147 31.32 -0.95 20.20
C ASP A 147 29.83 -0.79 19.83
N ALA A 148 29.50 0.26 19.09
CA ALA A 148 28.12 0.62 18.78
C ALA A 148 27.41 -0.43 17.90
N LEU A 149 28.09 -1.11 16.99
CA LEU A 149 27.46 -2.13 16.13
C LEU A 149 27.84 -3.53 16.61
N MET A 150 26.86 -4.43 16.66
CA MET A 150 27.13 -5.85 16.89
C MET A 150 27.92 -6.44 15.71
N PRO A 151 28.78 -7.45 15.94
CA PRO A 151 29.67 -8.00 14.92
C PRO A 151 28.96 -8.44 13.64
N ASN A 152 27.75 -9.01 13.76
CA ASN A 152 26.98 -9.53 12.63
C ASN A 152 26.33 -8.45 11.75
N TRP A 153 26.14 -7.22 12.25
CA TRP A 153 25.26 -6.23 11.62
C TRP A 153 25.70 -5.84 10.20
N LYS A 154 27.02 -5.81 9.94
CA LYS A 154 27.58 -5.48 8.62
C LYS A 154 27.61 -6.65 7.65
N TYR A 155 27.31 -7.86 8.10
CA TYR A 155 27.47 -9.09 7.29
C TYR A 155 26.14 -9.72 6.91
N LEU A 156 25.04 -9.37 7.58
CA LEU A 156 23.69 -9.78 7.20
C LEU A 156 22.67 -8.70 7.57
N PRO A 157 21.56 -8.58 6.83
CA PRO A 157 20.47 -7.67 7.19
C PRO A 157 19.71 -8.25 8.39
N VAL A 158 20.12 -7.88 9.60
CA VAL A 158 19.49 -8.34 10.84
C VAL A 158 18.00 -8.00 10.80
N GLY A 159 17.15 -8.96 11.18
CA GLY A 159 15.71 -8.79 11.19
C GLY A 159 15.04 -9.82 12.11
N TYR A 160 13.75 -9.65 12.34
CA TYR A 160 12.96 -10.49 13.24
C TYR A 160 11.52 -10.64 12.75
N HIS A 161 10.83 -11.67 13.24
CA HIS A 161 9.40 -11.87 12.97
C HIS A 161 8.58 -10.88 13.80
N GLY A 162 7.83 -10.03 13.10
CA GLY A 162 6.82 -9.16 13.70
C GLY A 162 5.48 -9.87 13.85
N ARG A 163 4.46 -9.12 14.30
CA ARG A 163 3.10 -9.63 14.48
C ARG A 163 2.16 -9.13 13.38
N SER A 164 1.82 -9.99 12.43
CA SER A 164 0.92 -9.64 11.31
C SER A 164 -0.46 -9.16 11.75
N SER A 165 -1.02 -9.74 12.82
CA SER A 165 -2.38 -9.45 13.29
C SER A 165 -2.59 -8.01 13.79
N SER A 166 -1.52 -7.28 14.09
CA SER A 166 -1.54 -5.90 14.56
C SER A 166 -1.08 -4.88 13.52
N VAL A 167 -0.88 -5.30 12.27
CA VAL A 167 -0.68 -4.35 11.16
C VAL A 167 -2.05 -3.78 10.79
N ILE A 168 -2.22 -2.49 11.03
CA ILE A 168 -3.50 -1.78 10.85
C ILE A 168 -3.36 -0.61 9.88
N ILE A 169 -4.48 -0.18 9.29
CA ILE A 169 -4.50 0.93 8.33
C ILE A 169 -4.20 2.27 9.02
N SER A 170 -3.58 3.20 8.29
CA SER A 170 -3.35 4.58 8.74
C SER A 170 -4.64 5.21 9.29
N GLY A 171 -4.50 6.03 10.34
CA GLY A 171 -5.62 6.67 11.04
C GLY A 171 -6.30 5.81 12.11
N THR A 172 -5.98 4.52 12.22
CA THR A 172 -6.50 3.67 13.30
C THR A 172 -5.88 4.11 14.65
N PRO A 173 -6.68 4.44 15.68
CA PRO A 173 -6.14 4.82 16.99
C PRO A 173 -5.36 3.68 17.65
N ILE A 174 -4.27 4.02 18.34
CA ILE A 174 -3.45 3.08 19.12
C ILE A 174 -3.64 3.35 20.61
N THR A 175 -4.14 2.37 21.35
CA THR A 175 -4.20 2.44 22.81
C THR A 175 -2.82 2.23 23.42
N ARG A 176 -2.43 3.03 24.42
CA ARG A 176 -1.18 2.84 25.16
C ARG A 176 -1.14 1.42 25.75
N PRO A 177 -0.10 0.62 25.46
CA PRO A 177 -0.03 -0.74 25.95
C PRO A 177 0.21 -0.78 27.47
N LEU A 178 -0.40 -1.76 28.13
CA LEU A 178 -0.09 -2.17 29.49
C LEU A 178 0.72 -3.48 29.43
N GLY A 179 1.60 -3.68 30.40
CA GLY A 179 2.43 -4.87 30.46
C GLY A 179 3.41 -4.84 31.62
N GLN A 180 4.14 -5.94 31.80
CA GLN A 180 5.16 -6.05 32.83
C GLN A 180 6.37 -5.16 32.48
N THR A 181 6.90 -4.44 33.47
CA THR A 181 8.08 -3.58 33.32
C THR A 181 9.04 -3.76 34.49
N LEU A 182 10.33 -3.48 34.28
CA LEU A 182 11.35 -3.42 35.33
C LEU A 182 11.99 -2.02 35.31
N PRO A 183 11.44 -1.06 36.09
CA PRO A 183 11.86 0.35 36.01
C PRO A 183 13.26 0.59 36.60
N VAL A 184 13.67 -0.20 37.60
CA VAL A 184 15.01 -0.18 38.19
C VAL A 184 15.42 -1.61 38.52
N GLU A 185 16.59 -2.02 38.07
CA GLU A 185 17.17 -3.32 38.42
C GLU A 185 17.32 -3.43 39.94
N GLY A 186 16.70 -4.44 40.56
CA GLY A 186 16.79 -4.68 42.01
C GLY A 186 15.78 -3.93 42.90
N LYS A 187 14.82 -3.17 42.35
CA LYS A 187 13.70 -2.62 43.14
C LYS A 187 12.34 -3.04 42.55
N TYR A 188 11.76 -4.06 43.15
CA TYR A 188 10.37 -4.45 42.87
C TYR A 188 9.43 -3.40 43.47
N TYR A 189 8.61 -2.77 42.63
CA TYR A 189 7.42 -2.07 43.09
C TYR A 189 6.24 -3.01 42.85
N GLN A 190 5.54 -3.39 43.92
CA GLN A 190 4.19 -3.93 43.80
C GLN A 190 3.32 -2.81 43.23
N VAL A 191 2.76 -3.04 42.05
CA VAL A 191 1.63 -2.26 41.53
C VAL A 191 0.36 -3.00 41.93
#